data_AF-A0A949EH94-F1
#
_entry.id   AF-A0A949EH94-F1
#
_cell.length_a   1.000
_cell.length_b   1.000
_cell.length_c   1.000
_cell.angle_alpha   90.00
_cell.angle_beta   90.00
_cell.angle_gamma   90.00
#
_symmetry.space_group_name_H-M   'P 1'
#
loop_
_entity.id
_entity.type
_entity.pdbx_description
1 polymer ?
#
loop_
_entity_poly.entity_id
_entity_poly.type
_entity_poly.pdbx_seq_one_letter_code
_entity_poly.pdbx_strand_id
1 'polypeptide(L)'
;MTSMIKTGILMAALTGLFLVAGQALGGQSGMTFALVMALGMNFFAYWFSDKMALAMSRAREVSEAEAPDLHQMVSYLADRAGLPKPRVYIINDHTPNAFA
;
A
#
# COMPACT_ATOMS: atom_id res chain seq x y z
N MET A 1 -12.36 12.97 6.88
CA MET A 1 -11.54 14.18 6.67
C MET A 1 -10.26 14.20 7.50
N THR A 2 -10.32 13.88 8.80
CA THR A 2 -9.15 13.92 9.70
C THR A 2 -7.97 13.05 9.26
N SER A 3 -8.22 11.87 8.70
CA SER A 3 -7.16 10.95 8.24
C SER A 3 -6.38 11.51 7.06
N MET A 4 -7.05 12.13 6.07
CA MET A 4 -6.38 12.73 4.92
C MET A 4 -5.45 13.88 5.32
N ILE A 5 -5.86 14.70 6.30
CA ILE A 5 -5.04 15.80 6.82
C ILE A 5 -3.80 15.25 7.53
N LYS A 6 -3.95 14.24 8.38
CA LYS A 6 -2.83 13.57 9.05
C LYS A 6 -1.84 12.99 8.05
N THR A 7 -2.34 12.30 7.02
CA THR A 7 -1.50 11.76 5.94
C THR A 7 -0.79 12.89 5.19
N GLY A 8 -1.49 13.97 4.83
CA GLY A 8 -0.90 15.11 4.14
C GLY A 8 0.22 15.78 4.94
N ILE A 9 0.02 15.98 6.25
CA ILE A 9 1.05 16.54 7.15
C ILE A 9 2.26 15.59 7.22
N LEU A 10 2.02 14.29 7.38
CA LEU A 10 3.10 13.30 7.46
C LEU A 10 3.91 13.28 6.16
N MET A 11 3.25 13.29 5.00
CA MET A 11 3.91 13.31 3.70
C MET A 11 4.74 14.59 3.53
N ALA A 12 4.18 15.76 3.88
CA ALA A 12 4.89 17.03 3.82
C ALA A 12 6.12 17.07 4.75
N ALA A 13 5.99 16.54 5.97
CA ALA A 13 7.10 16.45 6.92
C ALA A 13 8.21 15.52 6.42
N LEU A 14 7.86 14.36 5.88
CA LEU A 14 8.82 13.42 5.28
C LEU A 14 9.51 14.05 4.07
N THR A 15 8.76 14.67 3.15
CA THR A 15 9.37 15.40 2.02
C THR A 15 10.32 16.48 2.51
N GLY A 16 9.94 17.28 3.51
CA GLY A 16 10.83 18.28 4.12
C GLY A 16 12.13 17.68 4.67
N LEU A 17 12.04 16.52 5.35
CA LEU A 17 13.21 15.79 5.83
C LEU A 17 14.15 15.37 4.69
N PHE A 18 13.59 14.84 3.59
CA PHE A 18 14.37 14.48 2.40
C PHE A 18 15.06 15.70 1.78
N LEU A 19 14.40 16.85 1.72
CA LEU A 19 15.00 18.09 1.19
C LEU A 19 16.16 18.58 2.06
N VAL A 20 15.99 18.60 3.38
CA VAL A 20 17.05 18.98 4.32
C VAL A 20 18.25 18.02 4.21
N ALA A 21 18.00 16.72 4.11
CA ALA A 21 19.05 15.73 3.90
C ALA A 21 19.77 15.91 2.55
N GLY A 22 19.01 16.10 1.47
CA GLY A 22 19.55 16.36 0.14
C GLY A 22 20.40 17.63 0.11
N GLN A 23 19.95 18.69 0.78
CA GLN A 23 20.70 19.93 0.91
C GLN A 23 22.00 19.74 1.70
N ALA A 24 21.96 19.00 2.81
CA ALA A 24 23.14 18.74 3.63
C ALA A 24 24.20 17.91 2.91
N LEU A 25 23.79 16.95 2.05
CA LEU A 25 24.69 16.04 1.35
C LEU A 25 25.23 16.60 0.03
N GLY A 26 24.44 17.40 -0.69
CA GLY A 26 24.76 17.83 -2.06
C GLY A 26 24.38 19.27 -2.39
N GLY A 27 24.11 20.10 -1.39
CA GLY A 27 23.69 21.48 -1.57
C GLY A 27 22.40 21.60 -2.39
N GLN A 28 22.30 22.64 -3.21
CA GLN A 28 21.09 22.90 -4.01
C GLN A 28 20.80 21.77 -5.02
N SER A 29 21.83 21.14 -5.59
CA SER A 29 21.67 20.00 -6.50
C SER A 29 21.17 18.74 -5.79
N GLY A 30 21.67 18.47 -4.58
CA GLY A 30 21.18 17.36 -3.75
C GLY A 30 19.73 17.57 -3.31
N MET A 31 19.34 18.81 -3.00
CA MET A 31 17.96 19.16 -2.65
C MET A 31 16.98 18.96 -3.82
N THR A 32 17.33 19.43 -5.03
CA THR A 32 16.46 19.23 -6.22
C THR A 32 16.33 17.76 -6.58
N PHE A 33 17.43 17.00 -6.50
CA PHE A 33 17.39 15.55 -6.70
C PHE A 33 16.50 14.86 -5.65
N ALA A 34 16.65 15.21 -4.37
CA ALA A 34 15.83 14.67 -3.30
C ALA A 34 14.33 15.00 -3.48
N LEU A 35 14.01 16.20 -3.98
CA LEU A 35 12.63 16.59 -4.29
C LEU A 35 12.02 15.70 -5.37
N VAL A 36 12.73 15.53 -6.49
CA VAL A 36 12.27 14.71 -7.62
C VAL A 36 12.09 13.26 -7.18
N MET A 37 13.06 12.71 -6.45
CA MET A 37 12.98 11.36 -5.89
C MET A 37 11.79 11.22 -4.94
N ALA A 38 11.60 12.15 -4.01
CA ALA A 38 10.50 12.12 -3.06
C ALA A 38 9.15 12.16 -3.79
N LEU A 39 8.97 13.03 -4.78
CA LEU A 39 7.75 13.08 -5.57
C LEU A 39 7.51 11.76 -6.32
N GLY A 40 8.54 11.20 -6.95
CA GLY A 40 8.47 9.92 -7.64
C GLY A 40 8.07 8.77 -6.70
N MET A 41 8.70 8.69 -5.53
CA MET A 41 8.38 7.70 -4.50
C MET A 41 6.95 7.84 -3.99
N ASN A 42 6.50 9.06 -3.69
CA ASN A 42 5.14 9.30 -3.20
C ASN A 42 4.10 8.92 -4.26
N PHE A 43 4.33 9.29 -5.52
CA PHE A 43 3.45 8.92 -6.61
C PHE A 43 3.37 7.39 -6.79
N PHE A 44 4.52 6.71 -6.78
CA PHE A 44 4.56 5.26 -6.91
C PHE A 44 3.88 4.56 -5.72
N ALA A 45 4.19 4.99 -4.50
CA ALA A 45 3.58 4.43 -3.29
C ALA A 45 2.06 4.64 -3.29
N TYR A 46 1.57 5.81 -3.70
CA TYR A 46 0.13 6.07 -3.73
C TYR A 46 -0.61 5.15 -4.71
N TRP A 47 -0.05 4.93 -5.91
CA TRP A 47 -0.75 4.17 -6.96
C TRP A 47 -0.50 2.65 -6.94
N PHE A 48 0.60 2.20 -6.35
CA PHE A 48 1.01 0.79 -6.35
C PHE A 48 1.14 0.19 -4.94
N SER A 49 0.69 0.90 -3.89
CA SER A 49 0.78 0.43 -2.50
C SER A 49 0.09 -0.91 -2.27
N ASP A 50 -1.04 -1.16 -2.92
CA ASP A 50 -1.79 -2.43 -2.83
C ASP A 50 -0.93 -3.62 -3.29
N LYS A 51 -0.29 -3.50 -4.46
CA LYS A 51 0.58 -4.54 -4.99
C LYS A 51 1.84 -4.71 -4.15
N MET A 52 2.39 -3.60 -3.64
CA MET A 52 3.52 -3.64 -2.74
C MET A 52 3.19 -4.38 -1.43
N ALA A 53 2.02 -4.10 -0.83
CA ALA A 53 1.57 -4.77 0.38
C ALA A 53 1.41 -6.28 0.15
N LEU A 54 0.72 -6.68 -0.92
CA LEU A 54 0.57 -8.10 -1.29
C LEU A 54 1.92 -8.78 -1.50
N ALA A 55 2.86 -8.13 -2.20
CA ALA A 55 4.19 -8.67 -2.45
C ALA A 55 5.03 -8.80 -1.16
N MET A 56 4.99 -7.79 -0.28
CA MET A 56 5.70 -7.81 1.00
C MET A 56 5.19 -8.92 1.92
N SER A 57 3.88 -9.14 1.93
CA SER A 57 3.25 -10.24 2.68
C SER A 57 3.39 -11.61 2.00
N ARG A 58 4.00 -11.69 0.81
CA ARG A 58 4.06 -12.92 0.00
C ARG A 58 2.68 -13.56 -0.19
N ALA A 59 1.68 -12.72 -0.38
CA ALA A 59 0.30 -13.16 -0.56
C ALA A 59 0.19 -13.98 -1.86
N ARG A 60 -0.36 -15.20 -1.74
CA ARG A 60 -0.59 -16.09 -2.89
C ARG A 60 -2.07 -16.06 -3.27
N GLU A 61 -2.36 -15.72 -4.51
CA GLU A 61 -3.74 -15.85 -5.03
C GLU A 61 -4.14 -17.31 -5.00
N VAL A 62 -5.35 -17.59 -4.52
CA VAL A 62 -5.90 -18.94 -4.48
C VAL A 62 -7.12 -19.05 -5.36
N SER A 63 -7.31 -20.22 -5.94
CA SER A 63 -8.47 -20.56 -6.76
C SER A 63 -9.60 -21.15 -5.92
N GLU A 64 -10.81 -21.14 -6.48
CA GLU A 64 -11.99 -21.76 -5.85
C GLU A 64 -11.80 -23.26 -5.59
N ALA A 65 -10.99 -23.94 -6.40
CA ALA A 65 -10.68 -25.35 -6.20
C ALA A 65 -9.73 -25.59 -5.02
N GLU A 66 -8.83 -24.64 -4.74
CA GLU A 66 -7.87 -24.73 -3.64
C GLU A 66 -8.47 -24.35 -2.29
N ALA A 67 -9.42 -23.41 -2.27
CA ALA A 67 -10.06 -22.91 -1.05
C ALA A 67 -11.56 -22.63 -1.25
N PRO A 68 -12.39 -23.66 -1.49
CA PRO A 68 -13.81 -23.50 -1.85
C PRO A 68 -14.62 -22.77 -0.78
N ASP A 69 -14.42 -23.12 0.49
CA ASP A 69 -15.15 -22.54 1.61
C ASP A 69 -14.86 -21.04 1.78
N LEU A 70 -13.59 -20.65 1.60
CA LEU A 70 -13.17 -19.24 1.67
C LEU A 70 -13.79 -18.44 0.51
N HIS A 71 -13.76 -18.98 -0.70
CA HIS A 71 -14.36 -18.32 -1.86
C HIS A 71 -15.88 -18.19 -1.75
N GLN A 72 -16.58 -19.19 -1.19
CA GLN A 72 -18.02 -19.10 -0.92
C GLN A 72 -18.33 -18.02 0.11
N MET A 73 -17.59 -17.98 1.22
CA MET A 73 -17.77 -16.98 2.27
C MET A 73 -17.57 -15.56 1.73
N VAL A 74 -16.47 -15.33 0.98
CA VAL A 74 -16.19 -14.03 0.38
C VAL A 74 -17.25 -13.65 -0.67
N SER A 75 -17.70 -14.60 -1.50
CA SER A 75 -18.75 -14.34 -2.50
C SER A 75 -20.05 -13.94 -1.84
N TYR A 76 -20.50 -14.70 -0.82
CA TYR A 76 -21.73 -14.40 -0.10
C TYR A 76 -21.70 -13.00 0.54
N LEU A 77 -20.57 -12.60 1.12
CA LEU A 77 -20.41 -11.26 1.71
C LEU A 77 -20.39 -10.16 0.64
N ALA A 78 -19.68 -10.37 -0.48
CA ALA A 78 -19.64 -9.42 -1.59
C ALA A 78 -21.03 -9.22 -2.22
N ASP A 79 -21.76 -10.31 -2.45
CA ASP A 79 -23.13 -10.30 -2.98
C ASP A 79 -24.07 -9.53 -2.05
N ARG A 80 -23.99 -9.76 -0.73
CA ARG A 80 -24.78 -9.03 0.26
C ARG A 80 -24.46 -7.54 0.32
N ALA A 81 -23.22 -7.17 0.01
CA ALA A 81 -22.76 -5.80 -0.04
C ALA A 81 -23.02 -5.12 -1.41
N GLY A 82 -23.50 -5.86 -2.42
CA GLY A 82 -23.66 -5.36 -3.79
C GLY A 82 -22.33 -5.03 -4.46
N LEU A 83 -21.25 -5.71 -4.06
CA LEU A 83 -19.90 -5.51 -4.58
C LEU A 83 -19.50 -6.67 -5.48
N PRO A 84 -18.68 -6.43 -6.52
CA PRO A 84 -18.08 -7.52 -7.27
C PRO A 84 -17.19 -8.37 -6.36
N LYS A 85 -17.18 -9.69 -6.59
CA LYS A 85 -16.32 -10.62 -5.84
C LYS A 85 -14.85 -10.21 -6.00
N PRO A 86 -14.12 -9.92 -4.90
CA PRO A 86 -12.71 -9.58 -4.98
C PRO A 86 -11.86 -10.82 -5.24
N ARG A 87 -10.62 -10.60 -5.68
CA ARG A 87 -9.58 -11.64 -5.73
C ARG A 87 -9.24 -12.07 -4.30
N VAL A 88 -8.99 -13.36 -4.10
CA VAL A 88 -8.75 -13.95 -2.79
C VAL A 88 -7.29 -14.38 -2.70
N TYR A 89 -6.61 -13.93 -1.65
CA TYR A 89 -5.21 -14.26 -1.38
C TYR A 89 -5.07 -14.93 -0.01
N ILE A 90 -4.13 -15.86 0.09
CA ILE A 90 -3.70 -16.45 1.36
C ILE A 90 -2.25 -16.06 1.62
N ILE A 91 -2.00 -15.56 2.83
CA ILE A 91 -0.67 -15.26 3.36
C ILE A 91 -0.30 -16.39 4.32
N ASN A 92 0.88 -16.96 4.15
CA ASN A 92 1.38 -18.01 5.04
C ASN A 92 2.15 -17.36 6.19
N ASP A 93 1.43 -17.07 7.28
CA ASP A 93 1.95 -16.48 8.51
C ASP A 93 1.41 -17.27 9.71
N HIS A 94 2.20 -17.37 10.78
CA HIS A 94 1.80 -17.99 12.04
C HIS A 94 0.83 -17.13 12.84
N THR A 95 0.79 -15.83 12.54
CA THR A 95 -0.11 -14.87 13.19
C THR A 95 -1.45 -14.81 12.46
N PRO A 96 -2.59 -15.01 13.16
CA PRO A 96 -3.90 -14.92 12.54
C PRO A 96 -4.25 -13.46 12.24
N ASN A 97 -4.28 -13.08 10.97
CA ASN A 97 -4.62 -11.74 10.52
C ASN A 97 -5.33 -11.77 9.16
N ALA A 98 -6.17 -10.76 8.89
CA ALA A 98 -6.84 -10.56 7.61
C ALA A 98 -7.03 -9.07 7.32
N PHE A 99 -6.92 -8.67 6.05
CA PHE A 99 -7.16 -7.32 5.57
C PHE A 99 -7.78 -7.36 4.16
N ALA A 100 -8.49 -6.30 3.79
CA ALA A 100 -9.21 -6.16 2.52
C ALA A 100 -9.18 -4.71 2.05
#